data_AF-A0A6A4HY10-F1
#
_entry.id   AF-A0A6A4HY10-F1
#
_cell.length_a   1.000
_cell.length_b   1.000
_cell.length_c   1.000
_cell.angle_alpha   90.00
_cell.angle_beta   90.00
_cell.angle_gamma   90.00
#
_symmetry.space_group_name_H-M   'P 1'
#
loop_
_entity.id
_entity.type
_entity.pdbx_description
1 polymer ?
#
loop_
_entity_poly.entity_id
_entity_poly.type
_entity_poly.pdbx_seq_one_letter_code
_entity_poly.pdbx_strand_id
1 'polypeptide(L)'
;MELTREKEKEKSDWKQLSLLPIKEDKDTGYWKYIGGTEYDPPRIPELRVTQCAKGLDTLGVLTTFTIPALKRKYKPANTLTAININQQIIGNACPAGGDPVSWLQSMVQLYNRLRDADPNMMPDDQFAKHLITLMSPDIDWRYCRDNLRNRLKISEAAGKPLSLNFVIQTLKDEEVQLQLHPSIAAINAIVATGRSHKIDGRTVAGVYAASQEFIGTSMTPASRGQSKQSHQNDRKSVTPEPNVSSMAEGKLASTCQTSKG
;
A
#
# COMPACT_ATOMS: atom_id res chain seq x y z
N MET A 1 19.01 -20.79 45.72
CA MET A 1 18.58 -19.38 45.56
C MET A 1 19.64 -18.50 44.86
N GLU A 2 20.72 -19.05 44.28
CA GLU A 2 21.74 -18.25 43.57
C GLU A 2 21.49 -18.10 42.06
N LEU A 3 20.76 -19.03 41.43
CA LEU A 3 20.58 -19.06 39.97
C LEU A 3 19.75 -17.89 39.41
N THR A 4 18.99 -17.20 40.25
CA THR A 4 18.13 -16.07 39.83
C THR A 4 18.87 -14.74 39.82
N ARG A 5 19.96 -14.58 40.59
CA ARG A 5 20.76 -13.33 40.61
C ARG A 5 21.66 -13.19 39.38
N GLU A 6 22.16 -14.29 38.83
CA GLU A 6 22.98 -14.24 37.62
C GLU A 6 22.16 -13.84 36.38
N LYS A 7 20.92 -14.35 36.25
CA LYS A 7 20.03 -13.98 35.14
C LYS A 7 19.59 -12.51 35.16
N GLU A 8 19.44 -11.90 36.34
CA GLU A 8 19.12 -10.46 36.44
C GLU A 8 20.33 -9.57 36.12
N LYS A 9 21.54 -10.03 36.46
CA LYS A 9 22.79 -9.33 36.11
C LYS A 9 23.02 -9.35 34.60
N GLU A 10 22.86 -10.52 33.97
CA GLU A 10 22.99 -10.65 32.51
C GLU A 10 21.95 -9.77 31.78
N LYS A 11 20.69 -9.75 32.23
CA LYS A 11 19.63 -8.91 31.63
C LYS A 11 19.87 -7.39 31.78
N SER A 12 20.69 -6.98 32.74
CA SER A 12 21.05 -5.58 32.97
C SER A 12 22.22 -5.14 32.06
N ASP A 13 23.17 -6.03 31.80
CA ASP A 13 24.33 -5.72 30.96
C ASP A 13 23.94 -5.49 29.48
N TRP A 14 22.94 -6.23 28.95
CA TRP A 14 22.44 -6.00 27.59
C TRP A 14 21.76 -4.63 27.41
N LYS A 15 21.22 -4.02 28.49
CA LYS A 15 20.60 -2.70 28.40
C LYS A 15 21.63 -1.57 28.34
N GLN A 16 22.80 -1.73 28.98
CA GLN A 16 23.84 -0.69 28.97
C GLN A 16 24.63 -0.61 27.64
N LEU A 17 24.76 -1.71 26.90
CA LEU A 17 25.49 -1.72 25.61
C LEU A 17 24.81 -0.91 24.48
N SER A 18 23.57 -0.48 24.67
CA SER A 18 22.82 0.31 23.68
C SER A 18 23.03 1.84 23.75
N LEU A 19 23.90 2.32 24.66
CA LEU A 19 24.13 3.74 24.93
C LEU A 19 25.44 4.30 24.32
N LEU A 20 25.97 3.70 23.25
CA LEU A 20 27.05 4.36 22.52
C LEU A 20 26.46 5.49 21.64
N PRO A 21 26.94 6.73 21.77
CA PRO A 21 26.46 7.84 20.96
C PRO A 21 26.80 7.60 19.50
N ILE A 22 25.76 7.49 18.67
CA ILE A 22 25.90 7.40 17.22
C ILE A 22 26.37 8.78 16.74
N LYS A 23 27.64 8.88 16.32
CA LYS A 23 28.17 10.11 15.72
C LYS A 23 27.83 10.11 14.24
N GLU A 24 27.10 11.14 13.83
CA GLU A 24 26.76 11.41 12.44
C GLU A 24 28.00 11.97 11.72
N ASP A 25 28.51 11.26 10.73
CA ASP A 25 29.66 11.67 9.92
C ASP A 25 29.18 12.61 8.81
N LYS A 26 29.40 13.91 8.99
CA LYS A 26 28.81 14.98 8.16
C LYS A 26 29.33 15.01 6.72
N ASP A 27 30.42 14.31 6.42
CA ASP A 27 31.06 14.38 5.11
C ASP A 27 30.58 13.31 4.13
N THR A 28 29.84 12.28 4.59
CA THR A 28 29.40 11.19 3.71
C THR A 28 27.90 10.92 3.73
N GLY A 29 27.15 11.42 4.72
CA GLY A 29 25.69 11.20 4.80
C GLY A 29 25.28 9.73 4.96
N TYR A 30 26.24 8.83 5.23
CA TYR A 30 25.99 7.42 5.51
C TYR A 30 26.23 7.12 6.99
N TRP A 31 25.38 6.28 7.56
CA TRP A 31 25.59 5.71 8.88
C TRP A 31 26.81 4.79 8.85
N LYS A 32 27.98 5.33 9.25
CA LYS A 32 29.17 4.52 9.45
C LYS A 32 29.00 3.79 10.78
N TYR A 33 28.74 2.48 10.73
CA TYR A 33 28.85 1.64 11.92
C TYR A 33 30.26 1.86 12.50
N ILE A 34 30.33 2.34 13.75
CA ILE A 34 31.58 2.43 14.51
C ILE A 34 31.95 1.00 14.89
N GLY A 35 32.40 0.23 13.91
CA GLY A 35 33.08 -1.02 14.15
C GLY A 35 34.43 -0.68 14.74
N GLY A 36 34.59 -0.85 16.05
CA GLY A 36 35.92 -1.03 16.60
C GLY A 36 36.60 -2.20 15.88
N THR A 37 37.92 -2.22 15.84
CA THR A 37 38.71 -3.33 15.26
C THR A 37 38.45 -4.69 15.92
N GLU A 38 37.62 -4.72 16.96
CA GLU A 38 37.20 -5.88 17.74
C GLU A 38 35.78 -6.36 17.39
N TYR A 39 35.10 -5.78 16.39
CA TYR A 39 33.78 -6.25 15.99
C TYR A 39 33.90 -7.60 15.27
N ASP A 40 33.58 -8.69 15.98
CA ASP A 40 33.37 -10.00 15.39
C ASP A 40 31.93 -10.05 14.85
N PRO A 41 31.72 -9.95 13.52
CA PRO A 41 30.38 -9.89 12.96
C PRO A 41 29.60 -11.14 13.38
N PRO A 42 28.31 -11.01 13.72
CA PRO A 42 27.50 -12.14 14.14
C PRO A 42 27.53 -13.22 13.05
N ARG A 43 28.15 -14.36 13.36
CA ARG A 43 28.24 -15.49 12.45
C ARG A 43 26.83 -16.01 12.18
N ILE A 44 26.34 -15.76 10.96
CA ILE A 44 25.10 -16.36 10.48
C ILE A 44 25.32 -17.88 10.46
N PRO A 45 24.54 -18.68 11.22
CA PRO A 45 24.71 -20.12 11.23
C PRO A 45 24.53 -20.68 9.82
N GLU A 46 25.49 -21.49 9.40
CA GLU A 46 25.42 -22.18 8.12
C GLU A 46 24.14 -23.04 8.05
N LEU A 47 23.43 -23.01 6.93
CA LEU A 47 22.16 -23.70 6.73
C LEU A 47 22.34 -25.22 6.84
N ARG A 48 22.22 -25.76 8.05
CA ARG A 48 22.37 -27.20 8.29
C ARG A 48 21.28 -27.99 7.56
N VAL A 49 21.69 -29.06 6.87
CA VAL A 49 20.81 -30.09 6.32
C VAL A 49 20.05 -30.77 7.46
N THR A 50 18.87 -31.32 7.18
CA THR A 50 18.08 -32.05 8.18
C THR A 50 18.95 -33.15 8.77
N GLN A 51 19.11 -33.14 10.09
CA GLN A 51 19.89 -34.16 10.80
C GLN A 51 18.93 -35.03 11.62
N CYS A 52 19.15 -36.34 11.57
CA CYS A 52 18.51 -37.28 12.49
C CYS A 52 19.55 -37.67 13.54
N ALA A 53 19.25 -37.41 14.80
CA ALA A 53 20.06 -37.84 15.93
C ALA A 53 19.32 -38.97 16.66
N LYS A 54 20.03 -40.04 17.01
CA LYS A 54 19.50 -41.08 17.90
C LYS A 54 19.93 -40.74 19.32
N GLY A 55 19.00 -40.72 20.25
CA GLY A 55 19.25 -40.44 21.66
C GLY A 55 18.28 -41.22 22.54
N LEU A 56 18.68 -41.51 23.76
CA LEU A 56 17.77 -42.08 24.75
C LEU A 56 16.85 -40.97 25.27
N ASP A 57 15.56 -41.26 25.39
CA ASP A 57 14.61 -40.36 26.05
C ASP A 57 14.75 -40.41 27.58
N THR A 58 13.87 -39.71 28.30
CA THR A 58 13.86 -39.69 29.77
C THR A 58 13.54 -41.04 30.40
N LEU A 59 13.07 -42.01 29.62
CA LEU A 59 12.75 -43.37 30.05
C LEU A 59 13.83 -44.38 29.63
N GLY A 60 14.92 -43.92 29.03
CA GLY A 60 15.98 -44.80 28.52
C GLY A 60 15.60 -45.53 27.22
N VAL A 61 14.59 -45.06 26.49
CA VAL A 61 14.17 -45.64 25.20
C VAL A 61 14.88 -44.93 24.06
N LEU A 62 15.49 -45.71 23.16
CA LEU A 62 16.19 -45.18 22.00
C LEU A 62 15.21 -44.50 21.04
N THR A 63 15.24 -43.18 21.00
CA THR A 63 14.36 -42.34 20.21
C THR A 63 15.16 -41.63 19.11
N THR A 64 14.58 -41.49 17.93
CA THR A 64 15.18 -40.72 16.83
C THR A 64 14.58 -39.32 16.81
N PHE A 65 15.39 -38.31 17.12
CA PHE A 65 15.02 -36.91 17.01
C PHE A 65 15.40 -36.39 15.63
N THR A 66 14.41 -35.88 14.90
CA THR A 66 14.64 -35.20 13.62
C THR A 66 14.79 -33.71 13.89
N ILE A 67 15.98 -33.17 13.63
CA ILE A 67 16.25 -31.73 13.63
C ILE A 67 15.93 -31.24 12.21
N PRO A 68 14.77 -30.60 11.98
CA PRO A 68 14.41 -30.16 10.63
C PRO A 68 15.43 -29.13 10.12
N ALA A 69 15.86 -29.27 8.86
CA ALA A 69 16.64 -28.22 8.20
C ALA A 69 15.89 -26.89 8.30
N LEU A 70 16.54 -25.86 8.83
CA LEU A 70 16.04 -24.49 8.82
C LEU A 70 15.61 -24.04 7.41
N LYS A 71 16.23 -24.63 6.37
CA LYS A 71 15.97 -24.40 4.95
C LYS A 71 14.53 -24.72 4.51
N ARG A 72 13.78 -25.59 5.22
CA ARG A 72 12.37 -25.85 4.89
C ARG A 72 11.40 -24.85 5.51
N LYS A 73 11.78 -24.21 6.62
CA LYS A 73 10.91 -23.28 7.35
C LYS A 73 11.06 -21.83 6.87
N TYR A 74 12.22 -21.51 6.29
CA TYR A 74 12.48 -20.24 5.62
C TYR A 74 12.48 -20.47 4.10
N LYS A 75 11.48 -19.94 3.38
CA LYS A 75 11.60 -19.59 1.96
C LYS A 75 12.02 -18.10 1.89
N PRO A 76 13.31 -17.77 2.11
CA PRO A 76 13.74 -16.37 2.29
C PRO A 76 13.48 -15.50 1.06
N ALA A 77 13.45 -16.09 -0.14
CA ALA A 77 13.23 -15.37 -1.38
C ALA A 77 11.86 -14.70 -1.47
N ASN A 78 10.82 -15.32 -0.90
CA ASN A 78 9.47 -14.79 -0.93
C ASN A 78 9.28 -13.69 0.12
N THR A 79 9.86 -13.86 1.32
CA THR A 79 9.69 -12.92 2.43
C THR A 79 10.34 -11.57 2.15
N LEU A 80 11.58 -11.52 1.66
CA LEU A 80 12.23 -10.24 1.36
C LEU A 80 11.52 -9.50 0.21
N THR A 81 11.09 -10.24 -0.81
CA THR A 81 10.30 -9.69 -1.93
C THR A 81 8.97 -9.13 -1.44
N ALA A 82 8.26 -9.87 -0.58
CA ALA A 82 7.01 -9.43 0.03
C ALA A 82 7.22 -8.17 0.91
N ILE A 83 8.29 -8.11 1.72
CA ILE A 83 8.63 -6.93 2.51
C ILE A 83 8.83 -5.70 1.62
N ASN A 84 9.61 -5.85 0.53
CA ASN A 84 9.87 -4.75 -0.38
C ASN A 84 8.59 -4.27 -1.09
N ILE A 85 7.77 -5.19 -1.59
CA ILE A 85 6.47 -4.85 -2.21
C ILE A 85 5.54 -4.17 -1.20
N ASN A 86 5.50 -4.66 0.05
CA ASN A 86 4.70 -4.07 1.11
C ASN A 86 5.13 -2.62 1.42
N GLN A 87 6.45 -2.37 1.48
CA GLN A 87 6.99 -1.02 1.65
C GLN A 87 6.63 -0.11 0.47
N GLN A 88 6.66 -0.63 -0.75
CA GLN A 88 6.21 0.12 -1.93
C GLN A 88 4.73 0.48 -1.84
N ILE A 89 3.86 -0.44 -1.45
CA ILE A 89 2.43 -0.17 -1.23
C ILE A 89 2.24 0.93 -0.19
N ILE A 90 2.93 0.85 0.95
CA ILE A 90 2.82 1.85 2.03
C ILE A 90 3.32 3.22 1.57
N GLY A 91 4.37 3.27 0.75
CA GLY A 91 5.00 4.52 0.29
C GLY A 91 4.37 5.13 -0.97
N ASN A 92 3.56 4.38 -1.72
CA ASN A 92 3.03 4.81 -3.01
C ASN A 92 1.72 5.60 -2.86
N ALA A 93 1.83 6.81 -2.30
CA ALA A 93 0.72 7.76 -2.28
C ALA A 93 0.36 8.22 -3.71
N CYS A 94 -0.93 8.44 -3.96
CA CYS A 94 -1.34 9.04 -5.23
C CYS A 94 -0.72 10.44 -5.35
N PRO A 95 0.04 10.75 -6.41
CA PRO A 95 0.65 12.06 -6.58
C PRO A 95 -0.44 13.13 -6.77
N ALA A 96 -0.18 14.34 -6.29
CA ALA A 96 -1.08 15.48 -6.47
C ALA A 96 -1.23 15.81 -7.96
N GLY A 97 -2.46 15.91 -8.46
CA GLY A 97 -2.76 16.07 -9.88
C GLY A 97 -2.50 14.81 -10.73
N GLY A 98 -2.15 13.69 -10.10
CA GLY A 98 -2.08 12.40 -10.77
C GLY A 98 -3.47 11.79 -10.96
N ASP A 99 -3.60 10.89 -11.94
CA ASP A 99 -4.83 10.13 -12.16
C ASP A 99 -4.98 9.02 -11.09
N PRO A 100 -5.99 9.10 -10.19
CA PRO A 100 -6.20 8.09 -9.17
C PRO A 100 -6.57 6.72 -9.72
N VAL A 101 -7.03 6.62 -10.96
CA VAL A 101 -7.41 5.37 -11.60
C VAL A 101 -6.16 4.61 -12.01
N SER A 102 -5.26 5.26 -12.73
CA SER A 102 -3.94 4.73 -13.08
C SER A 102 -3.13 4.35 -11.83
N TRP A 103 -3.21 5.18 -10.78
CA TRP A 103 -2.62 4.87 -9.48
C TRP A 103 -3.26 3.63 -8.84
N LEU A 104 -4.59 3.54 -8.80
CA LEU A 104 -5.32 2.39 -8.25
C LEU A 104 -4.95 1.09 -8.98
N GLN A 105 -4.87 1.13 -10.31
CA GLN A 105 -4.45 -0.04 -11.10
C GLN A 105 -3.04 -0.51 -10.71
N SER A 106 -2.11 0.44 -10.53
CA SER A 106 -0.74 0.14 -10.08
C SER A 106 -0.73 -0.47 -8.66
N MET A 107 -1.55 0.07 -7.75
CA MET A 107 -1.68 -0.44 -6.38
C MET A 107 -2.25 -1.87 -6.36
N VAL A 108 -3.29 -2.15 -7.15
CA VAL A 108 -3.87 -3.50 -7.26
C VAL A 108 -2.86 -4.50 -7.83
N GLN A 109 -2.04 -4.09 -8.81
CA GLN A 109 -0.97 -4.94 -9.33
C GLN A 109 0.10 -5.25 -8.27
N LEU A 110 0.54 -4.25 -7.50
CA LEU A 110 1.47 -4.46 -6.38
C LEU A 110 0.87 -5.42 -5.35
N TYR A 111 -0.40 -5.26 -5.02
CA TYR A 111 -1.09 -6.12 -4.06
C TYR A 111 -1.20 -7.58 -4.53
N ASN A 112 -1.52 -7.82 -5.81
CA ASN A 112 -1.54 -9.17 -6.36
C ASN A 112 -0.15 -9.82 -6.30
N ARG A 113 0.90 -9.07 -6.64
CA ARG A 113 2.29 -9.55 -6.51
C ARG A 113 2.67 -9.84 -5.06
N LEU A 114 2.18 -9.04 -4.12
CA LEU A 114 2.37 -9.27 -2.69
C LEU A 114 1.70 -10.58 -2.26
N ARG A 115 0.44 -10.80 -2.67
CA ARG A 115 -0.31 -12.03 -2.37
C ARG A 115 0.36 -13.28 -2.94
N ASP A 116 0.90 -13.19 -4.14
CA ASP A 116 1.64 -14.30 -4.77
C ASP A 116 2.95 -14.61 -4.03
N ALA A 117 3.62 -13.58 -3.48
CA ALA A 117 4.83 -13.74 -2.69
C ALA A 117 4.53 -14.28 -1.28
N ASP A 118 3.62 -13.63 -0.56
CA ASP A 118 3.17 -13.97 0.79
C ASP A 118 1.70 -13.53 1.02
N PRO A 119 0.73 -14.46 1.01
CA PRO A 119 -0.69 -14.13 1.14
C PRO A 119 -1.08 -13.62 2.54
N ASN A 120 -0.23 -13.81 3.56
CA ASN A 120 -0.54 -13.40 4.93
C ASN A 120 0.09 -12.05 5.30
N MET A 121 0.92 -11.47 4.43
CA MET A 121 1.69 -10.27 4.73
C MET A 121 0.83 -9.02 4.91
N MET A 122 -0.19 -8.86 4.05
CA MET A 122 -1.13 -7.75 4.12
C MET A 122 -2.54 -8.25 3.80
N PRO A 123 -3.37 -8.44 4.84
CA PRO A 123 -4.78 -8.78 4.66
C PRO A 123 -5.54 -7.75 3.82
N ASP A 124 -6.59 -8.19 3.11
CA ASP A 124 -7.42 -7.37 2.22
C ASP A 124 -7.94 -6.09 2.91
N ASP A 125 -8.32 -6.18 4.19
CA ASP A 125 -8.85 -5.06 4.97
C ASP A 125 -7.78 -4.01 5.31
N GLN A 126 -6.55 -4.44 5.58
CA GLN A 126 -5.42 -3.52 5.74
C GLN A 126 -5.09 -2.82 4.42
N PHE A 127 -5.08 -3.56 3.31
CA PHE A 127 -4.83 -2.96 2.01
C PHE A 127 -5.93 -1.96 1.63
N ALA A 128 -7.20 -2.28 1.88
CA ALA A 128 -8.32 -1.35 1.68
C ALA A 128 -8.15 -0.05 2.49
N LYS A 129 -7.73 -0.17 3.76
CA LYS A 129 -7.43 1.00 4.61
C LYS A 129 -6.26 1.82 4.07
N HIS A 130 -5.22 1.16 3.55
CA HIS A 130 -4.08 1.85 2.93
C HIS A 130 -4.48 2.60 1.67
N LEU A 131 -5.29 2.00 0.79
CA LEU A 131 -5.82 2.69 -0.39
C LEU A 131 -6.53 4.00 0.01
N ILE A 132 -7.47 3.95 0.96
CA ILE A 132 -8.23 5.14 1.40
C ILE A 132 -7.31 6.20 2.03
N THR A 133 -6.23 5.78 2.69
CA THR A 133 -5.28 6.69 3.33
C THR A 133 -4.39 7.39 2.31
N LEU A 134 -3.95 6.65 1.28
CA LEU A 134 -3.02 7.08 0.24
C LEU A 134 -3.68 7.76 -0.96
N MET A 135 -5.02 7.78 -1.02
CA MET A 135 -5.78 8.52 -2.04
C MET A 135 -5.41 10.00 -2.05
N SER A 136 -5.41 10.57 -3.27
CA SER A 136 -5.08 11.98 -3.50
C SER A 136 -5.98 12.91 -2.67
N PRO A 137 -5.43 14.02 -2.13
CA PRO A 137 -6.22 15.08 -1.53
C PRO A 137 -6.86 16.06 -2.49
N ASP A 138 -6.77 15.80 -3.80
CA ASP A 138 -7.33 16.66 -4.84
C ASP A 138 -8.84 16.89 -4.68
N ILE A 139 -9.26 18.08 -5.13
CA ILE A 139 -10.62 18.58 -4.95
C ILE A 139 -11.67 17.65 -5.58
N ASP A 140 -11.36 17.10 -6.75
CA ASP A 140 -12.28 16.27 -7.54
C ASP A 140 -12.59 14.94 -6.85
N TRP A 141 -11.65 14.43 -6.07
CA TRP A 141 -11.75 13.13 -5.38
C TRP A 141 -12.10 13.26 -3.91
N ARG A 142 -12.18 14.49 -3.41
CA ARG A 142 -12.40 14.78 -1.99
C ARG A 142 -13.69 14.14 -1.48
N TYR A 143 -14.78 14.22 -2.25
CA TYR A 143 -16.06 13.64 -1.88
C TYR A 143 -15.98 12.12 -1.74
N CYS A 144 -15.48 11.44 -2.77
CA CYS A 144 -15.31 9.98 -2.76
C CYS A 144 -14.41 9.54 -1.59
N ARG A 145 -13.26 10.20 -1.39
CA ARG A 145 -12.33 9.88 -0.31
C ARG A 145 -12.96 10.07 1.06
N ASP A 146 -13.64 11.19 1.29
CA ASP A 146 -14.23 11.50 2.59
C ASP A 146 -15.41 10.56 2.90
N ASN A 147 -16.20 10.18 1.87
CA ASN A 147 -17.22 9.14 1.96
C ASN A 147 -16.60 7.77 2.36
N LEU A 148 -15.54 7.34 1.66
CA LEU A 148 -14.82 6.10 1.99
C LEU A 148 -14.24 6.12 3.41
N ARG A 149 -13.65 7.24 3.83
CA ARG A 149 -13.14 7.42 5.21
C ARG A 149 -14.26 7.34 6.24
N ASN A 150 -15.40 7.95 5.98
CA ASN A 150 -16.55 7.87 6.88
C ASN A 150 -17.07 6.43 7.00
N ARG A 151 -17.21 5.74 5.86
CA ARG A 151 -17.62 4.33 5.84
C ARG A 151 -16.62 3.42 6.55
N LEU A 152 -15.33 3.67 6.39
CA LEU A 152 -14.28 2.95 7.12
C LEU A 152 -14.42 3.14 8.63
N LYS A 153 -14.66 4.36 9.11
CA LYS A 153 -14.90 4.63 10.54
C LYS A 153 -16.13 3.89 11.07
N ILE A 154 -17.24 3.92 10.32
CA ILE A 154 -18.48 3.22 10.69
C ILE A 154 -18.24 1.70 10.74
N SER A 155 -17.51 1.15 9.77
CA SER A 155 -17.22 -0.28 9.69
C SER A 155 -16.28 -0.73 10.82
N GLU A 156 -15.26 0.07 11.14
CA GLU A 156 -14.37 -0.14 12.29
C GLU A 156 -15.14 -0.11 13.62
N ALA A 157 -16.04 0.85 13.80
CA ALA A 157 -16.91 0.94 14.99
C ALA A 157 -17.85 -0.28 15.13
N ALA A 158 -18.27 -0.85 14.01
CA ALA A 158 -19.10 -2.05 13.96
C ALA A 158 -18.31 -3.37 14.09
N GLY A 159 -16.97 -3.32 14.13
CA GLY A 159 -16.11 -4.51 14.13
C GLY A 159 -16.17 -5.31 12.82
N LYS A 160 -16.65 -4.72 11.72
CA LYS A 160 -16.74 -5.36 10.41
C LYS A 160 -15.76 -4.66 9.47
N PRO A 161 -14.70 -5.33 8.98
CA PRO A 161 -13.75 -4.70 8.09
C PRO A 161 -14.42 -4.29 6.77
N LEU A 162 -13.97 -3.17 6.23
CA LEU A 162 -14.42 -2.70 4.91
C LEU A 162 -13.84 -3.62 3.83
N SER A 163 -14.70 -4.12 2.94
CA SER A 163 -14.26 -5.00 1.86
C SER A 163 -13.42 -4.24 0.83
N LEU A 164 -12.27 -4.81 0.45
CA LEU A 164 -11.42 -4.29 -0.63
C LEU A 164 -12.18 -4.11 -1.94
N ASN A 165 -13.00 -5.09 -2.33
CA ASN A 165 -13.80 -5.01 -3.56
C ASN A 165 -14.77 -3.84 -3.54
N PHE A 166 -15.37 -3.56 -2.38
CA PHE A 166 -16.25 -2.41 -2.22
C PHE A 166 -15.49 -1.09 -2.46
N VAL A 167 -14.28 -0.96 -1.92
CA VAL A 167 -13.44 0.23 -2.14
C VAL A 167 -13.06 0.37 -3.61
N ILE A 168 -12.59 -0.70 -4.25
CA ILE A 168 -12.19 -0.70 -5.67
C ILE A 168 -13.37 -0.30 -6.57
N GLN A 169 -14.56 -0.85 -6.34
CA GLN A 169 -15.74 -0.52 -7.16
C GLN A 169 -16.18 0.92 -6.95
N THR A 170 -16.19 1.40 -5.70
CA THR A 170 -16.55 2.80 -5.42
C THR A 170 -15.64 3.78 -6.17
N LEU A 171 -14.34 3.48 -6.25
CA LEU A 171 -13.39 4.32 -6.99
C LEU A 171 -13.63 4.31 -8.50
N LYS A 172 -13.96 3.15 -9.07
CA LYS A 172 -14.29 3.02 -10.50
C LYS A 172 -15.62 3.66 -10.86
N ASP A 173 -16.62 3.57 -9.98
CA ASP A 173 -17.92 4.17 -10.22
C ASP A 173 -17.84 5.70 -10.18
N GLU A 174 -17.06 6.26 -9.25
CA GLU A 174 -16.82 7.72 -9.16
C GLU A 174 -16.03 8.26 -10.34
N GLU A 175 -15.06 7.49 -10.87
CA GLU A 175 -14.37 7.83 -12.12
C GLU A 175 -15.38 8.05 -13.27
N VAL A 176 -16.33 7.13 -13.41
CA VAL A 176 -17.38 7.20 -14.45
C VAL A 176 -18.29 8.41 -14.23
N GLN A 177 -18.65 8.71 -12.98
CA GLN A 177 -19.51 9.86 -12.65
C GLN A 177 -18.82 11.21 -12.88
N LEU A 178 -17.55 11.33 -12.50
CA LEU A 178 -16.77 12.55 -12.66
C LEU A 178 -16.34 12.79 -14.13
N GLN A 179 -16.61 11.84 -15.04
CA GLN A 179 -16.20 11.88 -16.45
C GLN A 179 -14.70 12.16 -16.62
N LEU A 180 -13.88 11.73 -15.66
CA LEU A 180 -12.44 12.02 -15.64
C LEU A 180 -11.66 11.25 -16.71
N HIS A 181 -12.32 10.36 -17.45
CA HIS A 181 -11.77 9.77 -18.66
C HIS A 181 -12.33 10.46 -19.92
N PRO A 182 -11.48 10.89 -20.87
CA PRO A 182 -11.92 10.90 -22.26
C PRO A 182 -12.12 9.44 -22.67
N SER A 183 -13.32 9.05 -23.12
CA SER A 183 -13.53 7.92 -24.05
C SER A 183 -14.30 6.62 -23.70
N ILE A 184 -15.40 6.62 -22.94
CA ILE A 184 -16.52 5.72 -23.39
C ILE A 184 -17.31 6.42 -24.49
N ALA A 185 -17.62 7.71 -24.31
CA ALA A 185 -18.23 8.51 -25.37
C ALA A 185 -17.30 8.68 -26.57
N ALA A 186 -15.98 8.81 -26.39
CA ALA A 186 -15.01 8.89 -27.48
C ALA A 186 -14.67 7.53 -28.13
N ILE A 187 -14.61 6.41 -27.39
CA ILE A 187 -14.50 5.08 -28.02
C ILE A 187 -15.79 4.76 -28.77
N ASN A 188 -16.96 5.03 -28.19
CA ASN A 188 -18.24 4.87 -28.88
C ASN A 188 -18.40 5.86 -30.04
N ALA A 189 -17.85 7.08 -29.96
CA ALA A 189 -17.84 8.02 -31.09
C ALA A 189 -16.87 7.58 -32.19
N ILE A 190 -15.70 7.02 -31.87
CA ILE A 190 -14.76 6.44 -32.86
C ILE A 190 -15.36 5.18 -33.49
N VAL A 191 -16.05 4.34 -32.72
CA VAL A 191 -16.78 3.16 -33.23
C VAL A 191 -18.02 3.56 -34.05
N ALA A 192 -18.72 4.63 -33.65
CA ALA A 192 -19.89 5.15 -34.37
C ALA A 192 -19.50 5.93 -35.64
N THR A 193 -18.35 6.61 -35.65
CA THR A 193 -17.85 7.37 -36.82
C THR A 193 -16.94 6.53 -37.73
N GLY A 194 -16.37 5.41 -37.24
CA GLY A 194 -15.47 4.53 -37.98
C GLY A 194 -16.13 3.54 -38.94
N ARG A 195 -17.47 3.52 -39.08
CA ARG A 195 -18.19 2.69 -40.06
C ARG A 195 -18.72 3.47 -41.28
N SER A 196 -18.06 4.55 -41.68
CA SER A 196 -18.35 5.21 -42.96
C SER A 196 -17.08 5.44 -43.78
N HIS A 197 -16.34 4.36 -44.04
CA HIS A 197 -15.45 4.32 -45.20
C HIS A 197 -15.86 3.13 -46.07
N LYS A 198 -16.72 3.46 -47.04
CA LYS A 198 -16.94 2.66 -48.23
C LYS A 198 -15.61 2.66 -48.99
N ILE A 199 -14.82 1.61 -48.76
CA ILE A 199 -13.62 1.31 -49.55
C ILE A 199 -14.12 0.88 -50.92
N ASP A 200 -14.21 1.84 -51.84
CA ASP A 200 -14.16 1.54 -53.26
C ASP A 200 -12.69 1.35 -53.64
N GLY A 201 -12.42 0.21 -54.28
CA GLY A 201 -11.10 -0.38 -54.40
C GLY A 201 -10.04 0.51 -55.03
N ARG A 202 -8.86 0.54 -54.42
CA ARG A 202 -7.61 0.79 -55.13
C ARG A 202 -6.48 0.02 -54.48
N THR A 203 -6.03 -1.02 -55.17
CA THR A 203 -4.73 -1.66 -55.00
C THR A 203 -3.63 -0.60 -55.11
N VAL A 204 -2.83 -0.43 -54.05
CA VAL A 204 -1.53 0.25 -54.14
C VAL A 204 -0.49 -0.59 -53.40
N ALA A 205 0.62 -0.75 -54.10
CA ALA A 205 1.72 -1.66 -53.87
C ALA A 205 2.41 -1.52 -52.50
N GLY A 206 2.93 -2.65 -52.04
CA GLY A 206 3.84 -2.69 -50.91
C GLY A 206 5.17 -2.01 -51.22
N VAL A 207 5.77 -1.43 -50.19
CA VAL A 207 7.19 -1.13 -50.14
C VAL A 207 7.65 -1.37 -48.70
N TYR A 208 8.53 -2.35 -48.55
CA TYR A 208 9.40 -2.51 -47.38
C TYR A 208 10.32 -1.30 -47.27
N ALA A 209 10.43 -0.71 -46.08
CA ALA A 209 11.62 0.05 -45.72
C ALA A 209 11.91 -0.16 -44.23
N ALA A 210 13.04 -0.83 -44.00
CA ALA A 210 13.69 -1.01 -42.71
C ALA A 210 14.48 0.24 -42.31
N SER A 211 14.90 0.24 -41.04
CA SER A 211 15.90 1.13 -40.42
C SER A 211 15.35 2.52 -40.04
N GLN A 212 15.76 3.21 -38.97
CA GLN A 212 16.99 3.12 -38.18
C GLN A 212 16.81 3.89 -36.84
N GLU A 213 17.66 3.54 -35.88
CA GLU A 213 17.91 4.20 -34.59
C GLU A 213 18.13 5.73 -34.74
N PHE A 214 17.65 6.52 -33.76
CA PHE A 214 18.27 7.81 -33.48
C PHE A 214 18.40 8.06 -31.97
N ILE A 215 19.65 8.31 -31.60
CA ILE A 215 20.19 8.71 -30.30
C ILE A 215 19.81 10.18 -30.03
N GLY A 216 19.64 10.51 -28.75
CA GLY A 216 19.03 11.75 -28.31
C GLY A 216 19.84 13.04 -28.42
N THR A 217 19.21 14.13 -28.01
CA THR A 217 19.80 15.38 -27.49
C THR A 217 18.63 16.14 -26.86
N SER A 218 18.52 16.23 -25.53
CA SER A 218 19.01 17.35 -24.72
C SER A 218 18.87 18.70 -25.42
N MET A 219 17.94 19.53 -24.97
CA MET A 219 18.11 20.98 -24.81
C MET A 219 17.05 21.51 -23.83
N THR A 220 17.51 21.93 -22.67
CA THR A 220 16.86 22.94 -21.82
C THR A 220 16.76 24.26 -22.56
N PRO A 221 15.79 25.11 -22.19
CA PRO A 221 16.15 26.50 -21.98
C PRO A 221 15.67 27.02 -20.63
N ALA A 222 16.57 27.79 -20.02
CA ALA A 222 16.35 28.63 -18.86
C ALA A 222 15.71 29.97 -19.25
N SER A 223 15.36 30.72 -18.19
CA SER A 223 15.05 32.17 -18.16
C SER A 223 13.54 32.47 -18.39
N ARG A 224 12.87 33.44 -17.74
CA ARG A 224 13.25 34.52 -16.82
C ARG A 224 11.97 35.30 -16.46
N GLY A 225 11.79 35.62 -15.18
CA GLY A 225 11.36 36.96 -14.76
C GLY A 225 9.88 37.25 -14.44
N GLN A 226 9.74 38.02 -13.34
CA GLN A 226 8.67 38.97 -12.98
C GLN A 226 7.42 38.37 -12.30
N SER A 227 7.23 38.60 -10.99
CA SER A 227 6.74 39.84 -10.35
C SER A 227 5.26 40.11 -10.64
N LYS A 228 4.40 39.90 -9.63
CA LYS A 228 3.55 40.95 -9.05
C LYS A 228 2.67 40.41 -7.93
N GLN A 229 2.90 41.01 -6.78
CA GLN A 229 2.00 41.23 -5.65
C GLN A 229 0.62 41.72 -6.12
N SER A 230 -0.48 41.18 -5.58
CA SER A 230 -1.78 41.86 -5.58
C SER A 230 -2.79 41.23 -4.60
N HIS A 231 -3.20 42.08 -3.65
CA HIS A 231 -4.52 42.20 -3.03
C HIS A 231 -5.15 41.04 -2.23
N GLN A 232 -5.01 41.19 -0.91
CA GLN A 232 -6.11 41.03 0.06
C GLN A 232 -7.44 41.57 -0.50
N ASN A 233 -8.49 40.76 -0.39
CA ASN A 233 -9.86 41.24 -0.32
C ASN A 233 -10.58 40.50 0.81
N ASP A 234 -10.82 41.23 1.89
CA ASP A 234 -11.82 40.92 2.90
C ASP A 234 -13.20 40.83 2.24
N ARG A 235 -13.85 39.67 2.33
CA ARG A 235 -15.29 39.57 2.09
C ARG A 235 -15.97 38.77 3.19
N LYS A 236 -16.36 39.54 4.19
CA LYS A 236 -17.42 39.30 5.17
C LYS A 236 -18.63 38.63 4.49
N SER A 237 -18.91 37.38 4.84
CA SER A 237 -20.15 36.69 4.46
C SER A 237 -20.98 36.44 5.72
N VAL A 238 -22.11 37.13 5.75
CA VAL A 238 -23.25 36.95 6.65
C VAL A 238 -24.01 35.73 6.16
N THR A 239 -24.32 34.79 7.05
CA THR A 239 -25.41 33.81 6.84
C THR A 239 -25.93 33.31 8.21
N PRO A 240 -27.17 32.80 8.29
CA PRO A 240 -28.17 33.22 9.26
C PRO A 240 -28.45 32.13 10.30
N GLU A 241 -29.30 32.46 11.26
CA GLU A 241 -29.77 31.57 12.33
C GLU A 241 -30.39 30.24 11.84
N PRO A 242 -30.22 29.15 12.61
CA PRO A 242 -30.91 27.90 12.35
C PRO A 242 -32.32 27.91 12.95
N ASN A 243 -33.31 27.69 12.08
CA ASN A 243 -34.69 27.48 12.46
C ASN A 243 -34.84 26.08 13.08
N VAL A 244 -35.27 26.04 14.33
CA VAL A 244 -35.55 24.83 15.12
C VAL A 244 -36.94 24.33 14.72
N SER A 245 -37.04 23.11 14.19
CA SER A 245 -38.31 22.39 14.13
C SER A 245 -38.12 20.96 14.58
N SER A 246 -38.64 20.70 15.77
CA SER A 246 -38.57 19.47 16.54
C SER A 246 -39.77 18.56 16.28
N MET A 247 -39.50 17.25 16.37
CA MET A 247 -40.39 16.19 16.87
C MET A 247 -41.54 15.71 15.99
N ALA A 248 -41.26 14.59 15.31
CA ALA A 248 -42.22 13.53 15.09
C ALA A 248 -42.07 12.48 16.22
N GLU A 249 -43.08 12.34 17.08
CA GLU A 249 -43.27 11.16 17.92
C GLU A 249 -44.34 10.27 17.29
N GLY A 250 -43.94 9.09 16.84
CA GLY A 250 -44.83 8.03 16.38
C GLY A 250 -44.46 6.72 17.05
N LYS A 251 -44.97 6.52 18.28
CA LYS A 251 -44.99 5.23 18.97
C LYS A 251 -45.92 4.28 18.21
N LEU A 252 -45.40 3.13 17.75
CA LEU A 252 -46.19 1.91 17.69
C LEU A 252 -45.33 0.72 18.12
N ALA A 253 -45.72 0.13 19.23
CA ALA A 253 -45.27 -1.15 19.72
C ALA A 253 -45.77 -2.26 18.79
N SER A 254 -44.96 -3.30 18.59
CA SER A 254 -45.50 -4.60 18.20
C SER A 254 -44.63 -5.73 18.76
N THR A 255 -45.23 -6.41 19.72
CA THR A 255 -44.85 -7.66 20.37
C THR A 255 -45.06 -8.83 19.41
N CYS A 256 -44.19 -9.85 19.43
CA CYS A 256 -44.53 -11.29 19.34
C CYS A 256 -43.23 -12.11 19.46
N GLN A 257 -43.02 -12.80 20.58
CA GLN A 257 -43.48 -14.15 20.89
C GLN A 257 -42.46 -15.23 20.47
N THR A 258 -41.76 -15.70 21.49
CA THR A 258 -40.98 -16.93 21.54
C THR A 258 -41.93 -18.12 21.45
N SER A 259 -41.69 -19.04 20.52
CA SER A 259 -42.26 -20.39 20.58
C SER A 259 -41.13 -21.41 20.56
N LYS A 260 -41.12 -22.25 21.60
CA LYS A 260 -40.30 -23.44 21.73
C LYS A 260 -40.92 -24.56 20.88
N GLY A 261 -40.07 -25.27 20.16
CA GLY A 261 -40.28 -26.63 19.67
C GLY A 261 -38.95 -27.35 19.79
#